data_AF-A0A8J2UA34-F1
#
_entry.id   AF-A0A8J2UA34-F1
#
_cell.length_a   1.000
_cell.length_b   1.000
_cell.length_c   1.000
_cell.angle_alpha   90.00
_cell.angle_beta   90.00
_cell.angle_gamma   90.00
#
_symmetry.space_group_name_H-M   'P 1'
#
loop_
_entity.id
_entity.type
_entity.pdbx_description
1 polymer ?
#
loop_
_entity_poly.entity_id
_entity_poly.type
_entity_poly.pdbx_seq_one_letter_code
_entity_poly.pdbx_strand_id
1 'polypeptide(L)'
;MPSTSAPPPDGFSFKEKLQYTLLGFVVVGGSFLLGRSLIRKAVSTAEEKKTFEEGNPAAFAQQIRMALENNGWPGKDMPALRQVILTIPSIASFKKVINSYQRLYNRSLMLDLKSDLKTTEYNEVLAILSAKPARGSTARTPQLTLAQYQSWAQRLKAAFDITYGIFPGTDEKAIKAVFMEIPTQAAYRQLGIVYKALYGNELDSDLRSELEFWEYPSYMKIITDKPNA
;
A
#
# COMPACT_ATOMS: atom_id res chain seq x y z
N MET A 1 66.26 47.23 -37.78
CA MET A 1 65.08 46.99 -36.95
C MET A 1 63.83 47.20 -37.79
N PRO A 2 62.96 46.20 -37.90
CA PRO A 2 61.52 46.42 -38.01
C PRO A 2 60.77 45.61 -36.94
N SER A 3 59.88 46.28 -36.22
CA SER A 3 58.84 45.67 -35.37
C SER A 3 57.64 45.32 -36.25
N THR A 4 56.99 44.16 -36.10
CA THR A 4 55.54 43.98 -36.42
C THR A 4 54.95 42.70 -35.80
N SER A 5 53.97 42.94 -34.93
CA SER A 5 52.81 42.17 -34.41
C SER A 5 52.77 40.62 -34.42
N ALA A 6 52.56 40.06 -33.21
CA ALA A 6 51.89 38.78 -33.03
C ALA A 6 50.37 38.89 -33.35
N PRO A 7 49.73 37.87 -33.94
CA PRO A 7 48.28 37.84 -34.15
C PRO A 7 47.51 37.68 -32.82
N PRO A 8 46.29 38.22 -32.69
CA PRO A 8 45.50 38.09 -31.47
C PRO A 8 45.03 36.64 -31.27
N PRO A 9 44.82 36.18 -30.02
CA PRO A 9 44.27 34.87 -29.77
C PRO A 9 42.79 34.84 -30.19
N ASP A 10 42.44 33.93 -31.10
CA ASP A 10 41.06 33.63 -31.49
C ASP A 10 40.28 33.09 -30.28
N GLY A 11 39.67 34.00 -29.54
CA GLY A 11 38.71 33.67 -28.49
C GLY A 11 37.36 33.32 -29.10
N PHE A 12 36.84 32.13 -28.77
CA PHE A 12 35.54 31.63 -29.24
C PHE A 12 34.44 32.70 -29.22
N SER A 13 33.72 32.80 -30.34
CA SER A 13 32.58 33.70 -30.53
C SER A 13 31.44 33.37 -29.55
N PHE A 14 30.63 34.37 -29.19
CA PHE A 14 29.50 34.20 -28.28
C PHE A 14 28.51 33.13 -28.76
N LYS A 15 28.36 32.95 -30.07
CA LYS A 15 27.51 31.90 -30.67
C LYS A 15 28.10 30.48 -30.48
N GLU A 16 29.42 30.34 -30.54
CA GLU A 16 30.10 29.05 -30.32
C GLU A 16 30.04 28.66 -28.84
N LYS A 17 30.27 29.61 -27.93
CA LYS A 17 30.14 29.36 -26.48
C LYS A 17 28.74 28.89 -26.08
N LEU A 18 27.69 29.42 -26.71
CA LEU A 18 26.30 29.03 -26.47
C LEU A 18 25.97 27.65 -27.04
N GLN A 19 26.49 27.30 -28.22
CA GLN A 19 26.31 25.98 -28.82
C GLN A 19 27.02 24.87 -28.04
N TYR A 20 28.26 25.10 -27.59
CA TYR A 20 29.02 24.12 -26.80
C TYR A 20 28.46 23.93 -25.38
N THR A 21 27.90 24.98 -24.74
CA THR A 21 27.21 24.82 -23.46
C THR A 21 25.92 24.01 -23.62
N LEU A 22 25.12 24.26 -24.66
CA LEU A 22 23.91 23.48 -24.93
C LEU A 22 24.24 22.00 -25.23
N LEU A 23 25.27 21.73 -26.05
CA LEU A 23 25.74 20.36 -26.31
C LEU A 23 26.26 19.68 -25.03
N GLY A 24 27.00 20.40 -24.19
CA GLY A 24 27.48 19.91 -22.90
C GLY A 24 26.34 19.50 -21.96
N PHE A 25 25.27 20.30 -21.87
CA PHE A 25 24.08 19.95 -21.08
C PHE A 25 23.32 18.75 -21.66
N VAL A 26 23.21 18.62 -22.98
CA VAL A 26 22.57 17.45 -23.63
C VAL A 26 23.40 16.18 -23.43
N VAL A 27 24.73 16.26 -23.52
CA VAL A 27 25.62 15.10 -23.33
C VAL A 27 25.66 14.67 -21.85
N VAL A 28 25.80 15.61 -20.91
CA VAL A 28 25.79 15.31 -19.46
C VAL A 28 24.41 14.85 -19.00
N GLY A 29 23.34 15.52 -19.46
CA GLY A 29 21.97 15.10 -19.17
C GLY A 29 21.61 13.73 -19.76
N GLY A 30 22.01 13.49 -21.01
CA GLY A 30 21.80 12.22 -21.71
C GLY A 30 22.57 11.06 -21.07
N SER A 31 23.84 11.26 -20.72
CA SER A 31 24.65 10.23 -20.04
C SER A 31 24.19 9.95 -18.61
N PHE A 32 23.68 10.94 -17.88
CA PHE A 32 23.03 10.74 -16.58
C PHE A 32 21.74 9.90 -16.69
N LEU A 33 20.88 10.18 -17.67
CA LEU A 33 19.64 9.41 -17.89
C LEU A 33 19.93 7.98 -18.35
N LEU A 34 20.90 7.79 -19.24
CA LEU A 34 21.36 6.47 -19.68
C LEU A 34 21.96 5.67 -18.52
N GLY A 35 22.87 6.26 -17.74
CA GLY A 35 23.46 5.64 -16.55
C GLY A 35 22.39 5.23 -15.53
N ARG A 36 21.41 6.11 -15.24
CA ARG A 36 20.28 5.80 -14.36
C ARG A 36 19.40 4.67 -14.90
N SER A 37 19.22 4.54 -16.21
CA SER A 37 18.44 3.44 -16.81
C SER A 37 19.17 2.08 -16.73
N LEU A 38 20.49 2.07 -16.93
CA LEU A 38 21.31 0.87 -16.86
C LEU A 38 21.41 0.34 -15.42
N ILE A 39 21.63 1.23 -14.44
CA ILE A 39 21.61 0.87 -13.02
C ILE A 39 20.24 0.31 -12.62
N ARG A 40 19.14 0.93 -13.08
CA ARG A 40 17.79 0.42 -12.82
C ARG A 40 17.57 -0.97 -13.40
N LYS A 41 17.98 -1.22 -14.64
CA LYS A 41 17.90 -2.55 -15.26
C LYS A 41 18.73 -3.57 -14.48
N ALA A 42 19.97 -3.23 -14.12
CA ALA A 42 20.84 -4.13 -13.35
C ALA A 42 20.25 -4.46 -11.97
N VAL A 43 19.70 -3.48 -11.25
CA VAL A 43 19.05 -3.67 -9.95
C VAL A 43 17.79 -4.53 -10.08
N SER A 44 16.95 -4.26 -11.09
CA SER A 44 15.73 -5.05 -11.35
C SER A 44 16.09 -6.50 -11.70
N THR A 45 17.02 -6.73 -12.63
CA THR A 45 17.48 -8.09 -13.00
C THR A 45 18.14 -8.83 -11.83
N ALA A 46 18.90 -8.13 -10.98
CA ALA A 46 19.49 -8.75 -9.79
C ALA A 46 18.43 -9.13 -8.74
N GLU A 47 17.35 -8.35 -8.61
CA GLU A 47 16.25 -8.66 -7.71
C GLU A 47 15.32 -9.73 -8.30
N GLU A 48 15.11 -9.75 -9.61
CA GLU A 48 14.35 -10.78 -10.33
C GLU A 48 14.99 -12.16 -10.16
N LYS A 49 16.33 -12.24 -10.16
CA LYS A 49 17.03 -13.50 -9.84
C LYS A 49 16.72 -14.06 -8.45
N LYS A 50 16.23 -13.24 -7.51
CA LYS A 50 15.84 -13.70 -6.18
C LYS A 50 14.43 -14.28 -6.12
N THR A 51 13.64 -14.13 -7.18
CA THR A 51 12.27 -14.67 -7.23
C THR A 51 12.25 -16.18 -7.49
N PHE A 52 13.37 -16.76 -7.93
CA PHE A 52 13.56 -18.20 -8.09
C PHE A 52 13.61 -18.96 -6.75
N GLU A 53 13.80 -18.25 -5.62
CA GLU A 53 13.74 -18.82 -4.28
C GLU A 53 12.37 -18.54 -3.64
N GLU A 54 11.58 -19.60 -3.45
CA GLU A 54 10.26 -19.48 -2.82
C GLU A 54 10.37 -18.96 -1.38
N GLY A 55 9.50 -18.00 -1.01
CA GLY A 55 9.52 -17.35 0.31
C GLY A 55 10.46 -16.15 0.44
N ASN A 56 11.20 -15.78 -0.62
CA ASN A 56 12.02 -14.56 -0.65
C ASN A 56 11.16 -13.29 -0.84
N PRO A 57 11.51 -12.14 -0.22
CA PRO A 57 10.82 -10.87 -0.44
C PRO A 57 10.56 -10.45 -1.89
N ALA A 58 11.45 -10.79 -2.81
CA ALA A 58 11.27 -10.51 -4.24
C ALA A 58 10.15 -11.37 -4.86
N ALA A 59 10.06 -12.65 -4.49
CA ALA A 59 9.00 -13.54 -4.96
C ALA A 59 7.62 -13.06 -4.50
N PHE A 60 7.49 -12.65 -3.24
CA PHE A 60 6.25 -12.05 -2.74
C PHE A 60 5.89 -10.75 -3.45
N ALA A 61 6.88 -9.89 -3.75
CA ALA A 61 6.64 -8.66 -4.50
C ALA A 61 6.10 -8.95 -5.91
N GLN A 62 6.63 -9.97 -6.58
CA GLN A 62 6.14 -10.42 -7.88
C GLN A 62 4.72 -11.00 -7.81
N GLN A 63 4.43 -11.83 -6.81
CA GLN A 63 3.08 -12.38 -6.62
C GLN A 63 2.04 -11.29 -6.33
N ILE A 64 2.39 -10.27 -5.54
CA ILE A 64 1.52 -9.11 -5.32
C ILE A 64 1.27 -8.36 -6.64
N ARG A 65 2.32 -8.15 -7.44
CA ARG A 65 2.18 -7.48 -8.75
C ARG A 65 1.23 -8.26 -9.66
N MET A 66 1.39 -9.58 -9.76
CA MET A 66 0.52 -10.44 -10.56
C MET A 66 -0.94 -10.37 -10.10
N ALA A 67 -1.18 -10.34 -8.78
CA ALA A 67 -2.53 -10.21 -8.24
C ALA A 67 -3.17 -8.84 -8.55
N LEU A 68 -2.38 -7.76 -8.54
CA LEU A 68 -2.84 -6.42 -8.93
C LEU A 68 -3.04 -6.26 -10.44
N GLU A 69 -2.26 -6.96 -11.26
CA GLU A 69 -2.43 -6.95 -12.72
C GLU A 69 -3.50 -7.93 -13.19
N ASN A 70 -3.94 -8.86 -12.33
CA ASN A 70 -4.90 -9.90 -12.63
C ASN A 70 -4.59 -10.63 -13.95
N ASN A 71 -3.30 -10.88 -14.21
CA ASN A 71 -2.80 -11.47 -15.46
C ASN A 71 -3.36 -10.80 -16.74
N GLY A 72 -3.59 -9.49 -16.71
CA GLY A 72 -4.11 -8.71 -17.85
C GLY A 72 -5.63 -8.68 -17.97
N TRP A 73 -6.37 -9.35 -17.08
CA TRP A 73 -7.83 -9.32 -17.05
C TRP A 73 -8.37 -8.11 -16.27
N PRO A 74 -9.55 -7.57 -16.63
CA PRO A 74 -10.19 -6.51 -15.84
C PRO A 74 -10.37 -6.92 -14.38
N GLY A 75 -10.11 -6.00 -13.45
CA GLY A 75 -10.23 -6.24 -12.01
C GLY A 75 -8.91 -6.60 -11.32
N LYS A 76 -9.02 -7.21 -10.13
CA LYS A 76 -7.92 -7.54 -9.22
C LYS A 76 -8.15 -8.93 -8.65
N ASP A 77 -7.10 -9.74 -8.53
CA ASP A 77 -7.20 -11.05 -7.89
C ASP A 77 -7.04 -10.90 -6.37
N MET A 78 -8.11 -10.45 -5.72
CA MET A 78 -8.15 -10.27 -4.26
C MET A 78 -7.86 -11.57 -3.49
N PRO A 79 -8.38 -12.75 -3.88
CA PRO A 79 -7.98 -14.02 -3.29
C PRO A 79 -6.47 -14.26 -3.31
N ALA A 80 -5.81 -14.09 -4.46
CA ALA A 80 -4.36 -14.26 -4.57
C ALA A 80 -3.61 -13.21 -3.73
N LEU A 81 -4.02 -11.94 -3.81
CA LEU A 81 -3.39 -10.86 -3.04
C LEU A 81 -3.45 -11.13 -1.53
N ARG A 82 -4.62 -11.54 -1.02
CA ARG A 82 -4.83 -11.94 0.38
C ARG A 82 -3.90 -13.06 0.78
N GLN A 83 -3.82 -14.12 -0.03
CA GLN A 83 -3.00 -15.29 0.28
C GLN A 83 -1.52 -14.94 0.38
N VAL A 84 -1.02 -14.12 -0.54
CA VAL A 84 0.38 -13.67 -0.53
C VAL A 84 0.67 -12.85 0.71
N ILE A 85 -0.20 -11.88 1.04
CA ILE A 85 -0.01 -11.03 2.22
C ILE A 85 -0.09 -11.86 3.50
N LEU A 86 -1.01 -12.81 3.61
CA LEU A 86 -1.10 -13.73 4.77
C LEU A 86 0.19 -14.51 4.97
N THR A 87 0.78 -15.02 3.89
CA THR A 87 2.02 -15.82 3.91
C THR A 87 3.23 -15.03 4.43
N ILE A 88 3.24 -13.70 4.27
CA ILE A 88 4.33 -12.85 4.79
C ILE A 88 4.28 -12.85 6.33
N PRO A 89 5.30 -13.32 7.03
CA PRO A 89 5.16 -13.69 8.45
C PRO A 89 5.16 -12.51 9.44
N SER A 90 5.65 -11.33 9.04
CA SER A 90 5.78 -10.18 9.94
C SER A 90 5.79 -8.85 9.20
N ILE A 91 5.57 -7.75 9.92
CA ILE A 91 5.74 -6.38 9.39
C ILE A 91 7.17 -6.15 8.90
N ALA A 92 8.18 -6.67 9.61
CA ALA A 92 9.57 -6.58 9.18
C ALA A 92 9.80 -7.28 7.83
N SER A 93 9.20 -8.45 7.62
CA SER A 93 9.24 -9.16 6.33
C SER A 93 8.50 -8.38 5.24
N PHE A 94 7.33 -7.82 5.56
CA PHE A 94 6.57 -6.98 4.61
C PHE A 94 7.34 -5.73 4.16
N LYS A 95 8.10 -5.09 5.05
CA LYS A 95 8.99 -3.98 4.69
C LYS A 95 10.07 -4.40 3.67
N LYS A 96 10.60 -5.62 3.79
CA LYS A 96 11.53 -6.17 2.78
C LYS A 96 10.83 -6.39 1.43
N VAL A 97 9.57 -6.82 1.45
CA VAL A 97 8.74 -6.96 0.24
C VAL A 97 8.50 -5.61 -0.43
N ILE A 98 8.14 -4.56 0.32
CA ILE A 98 8.01 -3.19 -0.21
C ILE A 98 9.30 -2.75 -0.92
N ASN A 99 10.46 -2.96 -0.29
CA ASN A 99 11.75 -2.60 -0.88
C ASN A 99 12.04 -3.39 -2.16
N SER A 100 11.71 -4.68 -2.18
CA SER A 100 11.91 -5.54 -3.35
C SER A 100 10.99 -5.12 -4.49
N TYR A 101 9.73 -4.79 -4.20
CA TYR A 101 8.75 -4.26 -5.15
C TYR A 101 9.24 -2.95 -5.79
N GLN A 102 9.76 -2.02 -4.98
CA GLN A 102 10.35 -0.77 -5.48
C GLN A 102 11.57 -1.01 -6.38
N ARG A 103 12.39 -2.03 -6.10
CA ARG A 103 13.54 -2.38 -6.95
C ARG A 103 13.13 -3.03 -8.27
N LEU A 104 12.16 -3.93 -8.22
CA LEU A 104 11.66 -4.65 -9.40
C LEU A 104 10.94 -3.71 -10.36
N TYR A 105 10.02 -2.89 -9.84
CA TYR A 105 9.06 -2.14 -10.65
C TYR A 105 9.28 -0.63 -10.65
N ASN A 106 10.19 -0.12 -9.81
CA ASN A 106 10.38 1.32 -9.61
C ASN A 106 9.08 2.06 -9.20
N ARG A 107 8.20 1.36 -8.46
CA ARG A 107 6.91 1.85 -7.97
C ARG A 107 6.79 1.60 -6.46
N SER A 108 6.01 2.43 -5.79
CA SER A 108 5.69 2.22 -4.37
C SER A 108 4.57 1.19 -4.24
N LEU A 109 4.84 0.07 -3.58
CA LEU A 109 3.83 -0.95 -3.33
C LEU A 109 2.59 -0.38 -2.62
N MET A 110 2.79 0.46 -1.61
CA MET A 110 1.66 1.06 -0.86
C MET A 110 0.84 2.02 -1.72
N LEU A 111 1.48 2.71 -2.67
CA LEU A 111 0.77 3.59 -3.59
C LEU A 111 -0.07 2.78 -4.58
N ASP A 112 0.52 1.72 -5.16
CA ASP A 112 -0.16 0.82 -6.08
C ASP A 112 -1.34 0.12 -5.41
N LEU A 113 -1.17 -0.39 -4.18
CA LEU A 113 -2.29 -0.95 -3.41
C LEU A 113 -3.42 0.07 -3.19
N LYS A 114 -3.09 1.34 -2.93
CA LYS A 114 -4.10 2.38 -2.71
C LYS A 114 -4.80 2.82 -4.00
N SER A 115 -4.09 2.89 -5.12
CA SER A 115 -4.65 3.33 -6.40
C SER A 115 -5.42 2.23 -7.12
N ASP A 116 -4.99 0.99 -6.96
CA ASP A 116 -5.45 -0.13 -7.77
C ASP A 116 -6.57 -0.93 -7.09
N LEU A 117 -6.74 -0.78 -5.78
CA LEU A 117 -7.78 -1.45 -5.00
C LEU A 117 -8.93 -0.49 -4.65
N LYS A 118 -10.13 -1.05 -4.49
CA LYS A 118 -11.24 -0.33 -3.85
C LYS A 118 -10.92 -0.06 -2.38
N THR A 119 -11.58 0.94 -1.79
CA THR A 119 -11.40 1.28 -0.37
C THR A 119 -11.58 0.08 0.56
N THR A 120 -12.59 -0.76 0.32
CA THR A 120 -12.86 -1.97 1.12
C THR A 120 -11.72 -2.99 1.03
N GLU A 121 -11.21 -3.22 -0.18
CA GLU A 121 -10.10 -4.13 -0.49
C GLU A 121 -8.76 -3.63 0.09
N TYR A 122 -8.47 -2.34 -0.06
CA TYR A 122 -7.28 -1.73 0.51
C TYR A 122 -7.29 -1.81 2.04
N ASN A 123 -8.44 -1.54 2.65
CA ASN A 123 -8.56 -1.62 4.09
C ASN A 123 -8.45 -3.05 4.62
N GLU A 124 -8.91 -4.05 3.85
CA GLU A 124 -8.69 -5.46 4.17
C GLU A 124 -7.19 -5.79 4.21
N VAL A 125 -6.43 -5.34 3.20
CA VAL A 125 -4.97 -5.50 3.17
C VAL A 125 -4.32 -4.87 4.40
N LEU A 126 -4.71 -3.64 4.76
CA LEU A 126 -4.20 -2.96 5.96
C LEU A 126 -4.51 -3.72 7.25
N ALA A 127 -5.70 -4.33 7.33
CA ALA A 127 -6.09 -5.13 8.49
C ALA A 127 -5.19 -6.35 8.66
N ILE A 128 -5.00 -7.12 7.58
CA ILE A 128 -4.13 -8.29 7.57
C ILE A 128 -2.70 -7.89 7.96
N LEU A 129 -2.21 -6.76 7.46
CA LEU A 129 -0.89 -6.25 7.84
C LEU A 129 -0.84 -5.86 9.31
N SER A 130 -1.84 -5.13 9.83
CA SER A 130 -1.87 -4.66 11.23
C SER A 130 -1.90 -5.81 12.24
N ALA A 131 -2.48 -6.95 11.87
CA ALA A 131 -2.52 -8.15 12.70
C ALA A 131 -1.19 -8.92 12.76
N LYS A 132 -0.21 -8.59 11.89
CA LYS A 132 1.08 -9.28 11.87
C LYS A 132 1.98 -8.84 13.01
N PRO A 133 2.79 -9.76 13.57
CA PRO A 133 3.78 -9.39 14.57
C PRO A 133 4.83 -8.43 13.99
N ALA A 134 5.36 -7.53 14.82
CA ALA A 134 6.33 -6.52 14.40
C ALA A 134 7.64 -7.13 13.88
N ARG A 135 8.10 -8.23 14.50
CA ARG A 135 9.29 -9.02 14.10
C ARG A 135 8.94 -10.51 14.21
N GLY A 136 9.62 -11.35 13.42
CA GLY A 136 9.32 -12.77 13.30
C GLY A 136 9.23 -13.47 14.66
N SER A 137 8.13 -14.21 14.85
CA SER A 137 7.89 -15.19 15.91
C SER A 137 8.24 -14.76 17.34
N THR A 138 7.28 -14.11 18.00
CA THR A 138 6.88 -14.54 19.34
C THR A 138 5.37 -14.62 19.33
N ALA A 139 4.82 -15.79 19.63
CA ALA A 139 3.41 -16.00 19.92
C ALA A 139 3.04 -15.18 21.16
N ARG A 140 2.79 -13.89 20.94
CA ARG A 140 2.09 -13.02 21.86
C ARG A 140 0.67 -13.01 21.34
N THR A 141 -0.31 -13.31 22.18
CA THR A 141 -1.71 -12.94 21.93
C THR A 141 -1.68 -11.54 21.32
N PRO A 142 -2.18 -11.34 20.08
CA PRO A 142 -1.99 -10.08 19.39
C PRO A 142 -2.59 -8.98 20.26
N GLN A 143 -1.72 -8.21 20.90
CA GLN A 143 -2.12 -7.04 21.68
C GLN A 143 -2.66 -6.08 20.64
N LEU A 144 -3.97 -5.88 20.63
CA LEU A 144 -4.61 -4.99 19.68
C LEU A 144 -4.00 -3.60 19.81
N THR A 145 -3.52 -3.09 18.68
CA THR A 145 -2.89 -1.77 18.63
C THR A 145 -3.93 -0.70 18.31
N LEU A 146 -3.65 0.56 18.66
CA LEU A 146 -4.50 1.69 18.26
C LEU A 146 -4.72 1.73 16.74
N ALA A 147 -3.68 1.43 15.95
CA ALA A 147 -3.78 1.38 14.49
C ALA A 147 -4.78 0.32 14.00
N GLN A 148 -4.90 -0.81 14.70
CA GLN A 148 -5.85 -1.86 14.36
C GLN A 148 -7.29 -1.42 14.63
N TYR A 149 -7.54 -0.75 15.77
CA TYR A 149 -8.85 -0.14 16.03
C TYR A 149 -9.20 0.95 15.03
N GLN A 150 -8.24 1.81 14.64
CA GLN A 150 -8.46 2.82 13.61
C GLN A 150 -8.78 2.17 12.25
N SER A 151 -8.11 1.07 11.89
CA SER A 151 -8.40 0.32 10.66
C SER A 151 -9.79 -0.30 10.66
N TRP A 152 -10.23 -0.90 11.76
CA TRP A 152 -11.60 -1.38 11.90
C TRP A 152 -12.63 -0.25 11.79
N ALA A 153 -12.37 0.88 12.46
CA ALA A 153 -13.27 2.03 12.43
C ALA A 153 -13.41 2.61 11.01
N GLN A 154 -12.29 2.73 10.28
CA GLN A 154 -12.28 3.18 8.88
C GLN A 154 -13.03 2.23 7.95
N ARG A 155 -12.94 0.91 8.18
CA ARG A 155 -13.71 -0.07 7.40
C ARG A 155 -15.19 -0.01 7.67
N LEU A 156 -15.58 0.13 8.92
CA LEU A 156 -16.98 0.29 9.28
C LEU A 156 -17.53 1.57 8.66
N LYS A 157 -16.80 2.69 8.79
CA LYS A 157 -17.23 3.94 8.16
C LYS A 157 -17.33 3.83 6.63
N ALA A 158 -16.36 3.21 5.98
CA ALA A 158 -16.42 2.97 4.54
C ALA A 158 -17.55 2.02 4.12
N ALA A 159 -17.95 1.08 4.98
CA ALA A 159 -19.07 0.19 4.75
C ALA A 159 -20.42 0.91 4.90
N PHE A 160 -20.50 1.89 5.80
CA PHE A 160 -21.67 2.76 5.98
C PHE A 160 -21.80 3.79 4.84
N ASP A 161 -20.66 4.31 4.36
CA ASP A 161 -20.65 5.35 3.34
C ASP A 161 -20.62 4.80 1.90
N ILE A 162 -20.95 3.52 1.68
CA ILE A 162 -20.93 2.95 0.33
C ILE A 162 -22.07 3.53 -0.51
N THR A 163 -21.79 3.82 -1.78
CA THR A 163 -22.79 4.36 -2.71
C THR A 163 -22.92 3.46 -3.94
N TYR A 164 -24.16 3.08 -4.25
CA TYR A 164 -24.50 2.36 -5.47
C TYR A 164 -25.03 3.37 -6.50
N GLY A 165 -24.10 4.02 -7.20
CA GLY A 165 -24.42 5.13 -8.10
C GLY A 165 -24.84 6.37 -7.31
N ILE A 166 -26.08 6.82 -7.49
CA ILE A 166 -26.64 7.98 -6.77
C ILE A 166 -27.34 7.60 -5.45
N PHE A 167 -27.48 6.30 -5.17
CA PHE A 167 -28.19 5.82 -4.00
C PHE A 167 -27.20 5.48 -2.88
N PRO A 168 -27.42 5.97 -1.65
CA PRO A 168 -26.69 5.48 -0.49
C PRO A 168 -27.03 4.01 -0.26
N GLY A 169 -26.08 3.25 0.27
CA GLY A 169 -26.30 1.88 0.71
C GLY A 169 -25.32 1.49 1.80
N THR A 170 -25.43 0.25 2.24
CA THR A 170 -24.59 -0.33 3.29
C THR A 170 -23.86 -1.54 2.73
N ASP A 171 -22.58 -1.75 3.09
CA ASP A 171 -21.84 -2.97 2.78
C ASP A 171 -21.87 -3.90 4.01
N GLU A 172 -22.96 -4.65 4.15
CA GLU A 172 -23.18 -5.49 5.32
C GLU A 172 -22.16 -6.65 5.38
N LYS A 173 -21.62 -7.06 4.22
CA LYS A 173 -20.53 -8.04 4.16
C LYS A 173 -19.24 -7.48 4.75
N ALA A 174 -18.91 -6.22 4.48
CA ALA A 174 -17.75 -5.56 5.08
C ALA A 174 -17.92 -5.37 6.60
N ILE A 175 -19.13 -5.01 7.06
CA ILE A 175 -19.45 -4.95 8.50
C ILE A 175 -19.21 -6.31 9.14
N LYS A 176 -19.76 -7.38 8.55
CA LYS A 176 -19.61 -8.76 9.04
C LYS A 176 -18.14 -9.16 9.12
N ALA A 177 -17.34 -8.82 8.10
CA ALA A 177 -15.92 -9.15 8.08
C ALA A 177 -15.17 -8.50 9.26
N VAL A 178 -15.42 -7.21 9.52
CA VAL A 178 -14.83 -6.52 10.69
C VAL A 178 -15.27 -7.20 12.00
N PHE A 179 -16.55 -7.53 12.13
CA PHE A 179 -17.10 -8.19 13.31
C PHE A 179 -16.48 -9.57 13.57
N MET A 180 -16.20 -10.33 12.51
CA MET A 180 -15.54 -11.62 12.62
C MET A 180 -14.09 -11.49 13.10
N GLU A 181 -13.37 -10.45 12.69
CA GLU A 181 -11.98 -10.19 13.09
C GLU A 181 -11.81 -9.71 14.54
N ILE A 182 -12.80 -9.01 15.08
CA ILE A 182 -12.75 -8.51 16.47
C ILE A 182 -12.68 -9.73 17.41
N PRO A 183 -11.68 -9.86 18.29
CA PRO A 183 -11.49 -11.11 19.03
C PRO A 183 -12.36 -11.21 20.30
N THR A 184 -12.69 -10.08 20.94
CA THR A 184 -13.42 -10.06 22.23
C THR A 184 -14.43 -8.94 22.29
N GLN A 185 -15.35 -9.02 23.26
CA GLN A 185 -16.30 -7.95 23.54
C GLN A 185 -15.58 -6.68 24.04
N ALA A 186 -14.49 -6.79 24.79
CA ALA A 186 -13.71 -5.62 25.21
C ALA A 186 -13.06 -4.92 24.00
N ALA A 187 -12.58 -5.69 23.02
CA ALA A 187 -12.08 -5.12 21.77
C ALA A 187 -13.16 -4.35 21.01
N TYR A 188 -14.40 -4.87 20.96
CA TYR A 188 -15.53 -4.14 20.36
C TYR A 188 -15.83 -2.82 21.10
N ARG A 189 -15.85 -2.84 22.43
CA ARG A 189 -16.04 -1.62 23.24
C ARG A 189 -14.95 -0.58 22.97
N GLN A 190 -13.68 -1.03 22.92
CA GLN A 190 -12.56 -0.16 22.60
C GLN A 190 -12.62 0.40 21.18
N LEU A 191 -13.10 -0.40 20.22
CA LEU A 191 -13.37 0.06 18.87
C LEU A 191 -14.42 1.18 18.87
N GLY A 192 -15.51 1.05 19.62
CA GLY A 192 -16.53 2.10 19.75
C GLY A 192 -15.93 3.44 20.23
N ILE A 193 -15.04 3.40 21.22
CA ILE A 193 -14.32 4.60 21.70
C ILE A 193 -13.48 5.24 20.60
N VAL A 194 -12.69 4.42 19.88
CA VAL A 194 -11.84 4.90 18.78
C VAL A 194 -12.67 5.44 17.61
N TYR A 195 -13.78 4.78 17.28
CA TYR A 195 -14.71 5.20 16.23
C TYR A 195 -15.28 6.57 16.54
N LYS A 196 -15.81 6.78 17.75
CA LYS A 196 -16.31 8.08 18.21
C LYS A 196 -15.24 9.17 18.14
N ALA A 197 -14.02 8.85 18.55
CA ALA A 197 -12.91 9.80 18.48
C ALA A 197 -12.58 10.21 17.03
N LEU A 198 -12.77 9.33 16.05
CA LEU A 198 -12.49 9.60 14.63
C LEU A 198 -13.63 10.32 13.90
N TYR A 199 -14.89 10.00 14.22
CA TYR A 199 -16.04 10.41 13.42
C TYR A 199 -17.07 11.26 14.17
N GLY A 200 -16.90 11.45 15.48
CA GLY A 200 -17.81 12.22 16.32
C GLY A 200 -19.11 11.50 16.71
N ASN A 201 -19.51 10.47 15.96
CA ASN A 201 -20.69 9.66 16.22
C ASN A 201 -20.37 8.37 17.00
N GLU A 202 -21.33 7.88 17.77
CA GLU A 202 -21.23 6.57 18.42
C GLU A 202 -21.35 5.45 17.38
N LEU A 203 -20.45 4.46 17.42
CA LEU A 203 -20.48 3.32 16.50
C LEU A 203 -21.83 2.59 16.50
N ASP A 204 -22.42 2.41 17.69
CA ASP A 204 -23.71 1.75 17.84
C ASP A 204 -24.87 2.56 17.25
N SER A 205 -24.75 3.89 17.21
CA SER A 205 -25.74 4.76 16.56
C SER A 205 -25.68 4.61 15.06
N ASP A 206 -24.47 4.68 14.49
CA ASP A 206 -24.27 4.54 13.04
C ASP A 206 -24.68 3.12 12.60
N LEU A 207 -24.30 2.06 13.32
CA LEU A 207 -24.75 0.69 13.01
C LEU A 207 -26.27 0.53 12.96
N ARG A 208 -27.01 1.20 13.86
CA ARG A 208 -28.49 1.14 13.88
C ARG A 208 -29.14 1.96 12.76
N SER A 209 -28.44 2.98 12.27
CA SER A 209 -28.90 3.78 11.13
C SER A 209 -28.66 3.06 9.81
N GLU A 210 -27.57 2.30 9.73
CA GLU A 210 -27.10 1.66 8.48
C GLU A 210 -27.63 0.24 8.29
N LEU A 211 -27.92 -0.48 9.37
CA LEU A 211 -28.52 -1.83 9.33
C LEU A 211 -30.03 -1.76 9.51
N GLU A 212 -30.74 -2.66 8.86
CA GLU A 212 -32.18 -2.79 9.09
C GLU A 212 -32.45 -3.23 10.54
N PHE A 213 -33.58 -2.80 11.10
CA PHE A 213 -33.92 -3.05 12.51
C PHE A 213 -33.86 -4.53 12.91
N TRP A 214 -34.19 -5.44 11.99
CA TRP A 214 -34.13 -6.89 12.21
C TRP A 214 -32.74 -7.49 12.01
N GLU A 215 -31.84 -6.83 11.29
CA GLU A 215 -30.48 -7.30 11.04
C GLU A 215 -29.53 -6.99 12.19
N TYR A 216 -29.67 -5.81 12.79
CA TYR A 216 -28.80 -5.33 13.87
C TYR A 216 -28.59 -6.38 14.99
N PRO A 217 -29.62 -7.07 15.52
CA PRO A 217 -29.43 -8.11 16.53
C PRO A 217 -28.54 -9.26 16.05
N SER A 218 -28.61 -9.64 14.77
CA SER A 218 -27.82 -10.74 14.20
C SER A 218 -26.34 -10.37 14.08
N TYR A 219 -26.03 -9.12 13.75
CA TYR A 219 -24.66 -8.60 13.76
C TYR A 219 -24.10 -8.51 15.18
N MET A 220 -24.87 -7.95 16.11
CA MET A 220 -24.46 -7.86 17.51
C MET A 220 -24.24 -9.25 18.13
N LYS A 221 -25.00 -10.26 17.70
CA LYS A 221 -24.79 -11.65 18.13
C LYS A 221 -23.37 -12.15 17.87
N ILE A 222 -22.75 -11.77 16.74
CA ILE A 222 -21.36 -12.12 16.42
C ILE A 222 -20.41 -11.62 17.52
N ILE A 223 -20.66 -10.43 18.07
CA ILE A 223 -19.86 -9.85 19.14
C ILE A 223 -20.19 -10.48 20.49
N THR A 224 -21.48 -10.64 20.83
CA THR A 224 -21.88 -11.17 22.13
C THR A 224 -21.50 -12.63 22.33
N ASP A 225 -21.38 -13.40 21.24
CA ASP A 225 -20.92 -14.80 21.28
C ASP A 225 -19.40 -14.92 21.51
N LYS A 226 -18.64 -13.80 21.47
CA LYS A 226 -17.19 -13.78 21.72
C LYS A 226 -16.88 -13.67 23.22
N PRO A 227 -15.66 -14.01 23.66
CA PRO A 227 -15.25 -13.89 25.05
C PRO A 227 -15.45 -12.48 25.61
N ASN A 228 -15.91 -12.39 26.85
CA ASN A 228 -16.05 -11.14 27.60
C ASN A 228 -14.79 -10.86 28.45
N ALA A 229 -13.63 -10.94 27.80
CA ALA A 229 -12.32 -10.61 28.35
C ALA A 229 -11.85 -9.24 27.86
#